data_AF-A0A936JUE8-F1
#
_entry.id   AF-A0A936JUE8-F1
#
_cell.length_a   1.000
_cell.length_b   1.000
_cell.length_c   1.000
_cell.angle_alpha   90.00
_cell.angle_beta   90.00
_cell.angle_gamma   90.00
#
_symmetry.space_group_name_H-M   'P 1'
#
loop_
_entity.id
_entity.type
_entity.pdbx_description
1 polymer ?
#
loop_
_entity_poly.entity_id
_entity_poly.type
_entity_poly.pdbx_seq_one_letter_code
_entity_poly.pdbx_strand_id
1 'polypeptide(L)'
;MLSFALLVKPPVLVALATAVLLLGSVSVRLLRLAARTRRVPELLLGLSVAFPLVGFSCAVTSAVVGGGIPAKWMTEAAGAFCDLGFIATIGFVWRVFRRDEIWAKALSVIITLAFVAMPFVNHIVPWDNGVPSALVARGVLRTICYAWAAIESLHYARLMRRRVRFGLAEPLVADRFSLWGLAHVCLALMLLLVMAGVRLHLSGADFARQCTLAGFFFGVVAGIPLTLSFFPPKTYVYYIERRLRAEEAV
;
A
#
# COMPACT_ATOMS: atom_id res chain seq x y z
N MET A 1 -0.22 23.19 -15.97
CA MET A 1 -1.42 22.39 -15.72
C MET A 1 -1.21 20.99 -16.28
N LEU A 2 -0.81 20.00 -15.47
CA LEU A 2 -0.99 18.60 -15.85
C LEU A 2 -2.47 18.50 -16.14
N SER A 3 -2.84 18.17 -17.37
CA SER A 3 -4.24 18.08 -17.72
C SER A 3 -4.81 16.97 -16.84
N PHE A 4 -5.51 17.34 -15.76
CA PHE A 4 -6.28 16.41 -14.92
C PHE A 4 -7.24 15.59 -15.78
N ALA A 5 -7.51 16.06 -17.01
CA ALA A 5 -8.02 15.29 -18.13
C ALA A 5 -7.43 13.88 -18.26
N LEU A 6 -6.17 13.63 -17.86
CA LEU A 6 -5.57 12.29 -17.84
C LEU A 6 -6.19 11.37 -16.80
N LEU A 7 -6.46 11.87 -15.58
CA LEU A 7 -7.19 11.13 -14.54
C LEU A 7 -8.64 10.89 -14.96
N VAL A 8 -9.21 11.78 -15.76
CA VAL A 8 -10.57 11.67 -16.31
C VAL A 8 -10.62 10.77 -17.56
N LYS A 9 -9.48 10.28 -18.08
CA LYS A 9 -9.53 9.35 -19.21
C LYS A 9 -10.23 8.06 -18.79
N PRO A 10 -11.19 7.55 -19.59
CA PRO A 10 -11.91 6.31 -19.29
C PRO A 10 -11.02 5.14 -18.82
N PRO A 11 -9.86 4.82 -19.44
CA PRO A 11 -9.04 3.70 -18.96
C PRO A 11 -8.45 3.92 -17.57
N VAL A 12 -8.10 5.16 -17.19
CA VAL A 12 -7.58 5.45 -15.84
C VAL A 12 -8.68 5.32 -14.81
N LEU A 13 -9.88 5.83 -15.12
CA LEU A 13 -11.05 5.68 -14.26
C LEU A 13 -11.44 4.21 -14.05
N VAL A 14 -11.41 3.40 -15.11
CA VAL A 14 -11.67 1.95 -15.03
C VAL A 14 -10.62 1.26 -14.17
N ALA A 15 -9.34 1.58 -14.35
CA ALA A 15 -8.26 1.02 -13.54
C ALA A 15 -8.40 1.39 -12.05
N LEU A 16 -8.73 2.65 -11.76
CA LEU A 16 -8.98 3.13 -10.41
C LEU A 16 -10.20 2.44 -9.78
N ALA A 17 -11.33 2.39 -10.50
CA ALA A 17 -12.53 1.71 -10.02
C ALA A 17 -12.25 0.22 -9.74
N THR A 18 -11.51 -0.45 -10.62
CA THR A 18 -11.11 -1.85 -10.44
C THR A 18 -10.25 -2.01 -9.18
N ALA A 19 -9.23 -1.16 -9.00
CA ALA A 19 -8.38 -1.18 -7.82
C ALA A 19 -9.19 -0.92 -6.53
N VAL A 20 -10.11 0.05 -6.57
CA VAL A 20 -11.00 0.36 -5.43
C VAL A 20 -11.88 -0.82 -5.06
N LEU A 21 -12.48 -1.48 -6.04
CA LEU A 21 -13.34 -2.65 -5.79
C LEU A 21 -12.54 -3.83 -5.23
N LEU A 22 -11.38 -4.13 -5.82
CA LEU A 22 -10.52 -5.23 -5.35
C LEU A 22 -10.02 -4.97 -3.93
N LEU A 23 -9.37 -3.83 -3.69
CA LEU A 23 -8.80 -3.49 -2.38
C LEU A 23 -9.89 -3.25 -1.33
N GLY A 24 -11.01 -2.63 -1.72
CA GLY A 24 -12.18 -2.45 -0.86
C GLY A 24 -12.75 -3.78 -0.40
N SER A 25 -12.87 -4.77 -1.30
CA SER A 25 -13.35 -6.11 -0.94
C SER A 25 -12.43 -6.81 0.08
N VAL A 26 -11.10 -6.68 -0.10
CA VAL A 26 -10.08 -7.19 0.83
C VAL A 26 -10.22 -6.51 2.18
N SER A 27 -10.31 -5.18 2.21
CA SER A 27 -10.43 -4.42 3.45
C SER A 27 -11.72 -4.77 4.22
N VAL A 28 -12.88 -4.82 3.55
CA VAL A 28 -14.15 -5.20 4.17
C VAL A 28 -14.08 -6.61 4.77
N ARG A 29 -13.48 -7.56 4.05
CA ARG A 29 -13.29 -8.93 4.57
C ARG A 29 -12.42 -8.93 5.83
N LEU A 30 -11.29 -8.22 5.81
CA LEU A 30 -10.36 -8.15 6.95
C LEU A 30 -10.98 -7.48 8.16
N LEU A 31 -11.72 -6.38 7.97
CA LEU A 31 -12.41 -5.69 9.05
C LEU A 31 -13.54 -6.54 9.65
N ARG A 32 -14.30 -7.27 8.81
CA ARG A 32 -15.28 -8.26 9.29
C ARG A 32 -14.62 -9.40 10.05
N LEU A 33 -13.46 -9.88 9.59
CA LEU A 33 -12.69 -10.91 10.29
C LEU A 33 -12.21 -10.38 11.64
N ALA A 34 -11.67 -9.17 11.69
CA ALA A 34 -11.22 -8.51 12.92
C ALA A 34 -12.37 -8.33 13.91
N ALA A 35 -13.57 -7.96 13.46
CA ALA A 35 -14.75 -7.87 14.31
C ALA A 35 -15.13 -9.22 14.93
N ARG A 36 -14.95 -10.32 14.20
CA ARG A 36 -15.24 -11.68 14.66
C ARG A 36 -14.15 -12.25 15.57
N THR A 37 -12.88 -12.11 15.20
CA THR A 37 -11.76 -12.71 15.93
C THR A 37 -11.26 -11.83 17.07
N ARG A 38 -11.59 -10.53 17.06
CA ARG A 38 -11.08 -9.49 17.97
C ARG A 38 -9.55 -9.45 18.04
N ARG A 39 -8.89 -9.90 16.98
CA ARG A 39 -7.44 -9.93 16.88
C ARG A 39 -6.94 -8.65 16.21
N VAL A 40 -5.90 -8.07 16.80
CA VAL A 40 -5.29 -6.80 16.39
C VAL A 40 -4.67 -6.85 14.99
N PRO A 41 -3.95 -7.93 14.57
CA PRO A 41 -3.35 -7.98 13.24
C PRO A 41 -4.36 -7.82 12.10
N GLU A 42 -5.51 -8.46 12.20
CA GLU A 42 -6.58 -8.40 11.20
C GLU A 42 -7.17 -6.99 11.11
N LEU A 43 -7.33 -6.31 12.24
CA LEU A 43 -7.77 -4.92 12.27
C LEU A 43 -6.76 -4.01 11.58
N LEU A 44 -5.48 -4.09 11.99
CA LEU A 44 -4.41 -3.26 11.44
C LEU A 44 -4.27 -3.46 9.93
N LEU A 45 -4.37 -4.70 9.46
CA LEU A 45 -4.30 -5.04 8.05
C LEU A 45 -5.53 -4.57 7.25
N GLY A 46 -6.72 -4.62 7.84
CA GLY A 46 -7.92 -4.08 7.22
C GLY A 46 -7.88 -2.55 7.09
N LEU A 47 -7.44 -1.87 8.15
CA LEU A 47 -7.29 -0.42 8.21
C LEU A 47 -6.19 0.09 7.29
N SER A 48 -5.08 -0.65 7.16
CA SER A 48 -3.99 -0.26 6.26
C SER A 48 -4.38 -0.24 4.79
N VAL A 49 -5.41 -0.99 4.40
CA VAL A 49 -5.98 -0.97 3.05
C VAL A 49 -7.12 0.04 2.94
N ALA A 50 -8.02 0.11 3.94
CA ALA A 50 -9.18 1.01 3.91
C ALA A 50 -8.78 2.48 3.85
N PHE A 51 -7.90 2.92 4.76
CA PHE A 51 -7.64 4.34 4.93
C PHE A 51 -6.91 4.98 3.73
N PRO A 52 -5.88 4.38 3.13
CA PRO A 52 -5.28 4.92 1.92
C PRO A 52 -6.25 4.92 0.74
N LEU A 53 -7.16 3.95 0.67
CA LEU A 53 -8.19 3.93 -0.35
C LEU A 53 -9.13 5.14 -0.24
N VAL A 54 -9.64 5.42 0.97
CA VAL A 54 -10.47 6.60 1.26
C VAL A 54 -9.70 7.89 0.98
N GLY A 55 -8.48 8.01 1.52
CA GLY A 55 -7.66 9.20 1.34
C GLY A 55 -7.36 9.48 -0.13
N PHE A 56 -6.96 8.44 -0.89
CA PHE A 56 -6.71 8.58 -2.32
C PHE A 56 -7.97 8.96 -3.10
N SER A 57 -9.12 8.35 -2.81
CA SER A 57 -10.40 8.72 -3.43
C SER A 57 -10.75 10.18 -3.15
N CYS A 58 -10.61 10.67 -1.91
CA CYS A 58 -10.83 12.08 -1.57
C CYS A 58 -9.91 13.03 -2.35
N ALA A 59 -8.62 12.69 -2.47
CA ALA A 59 -7.66 13.50 -3.23
C ALA A 59 -8.02 13.58 -4.72
N VAL A 60 -8.36 12.44 -5.34
CA VAL A 60 -8.76 12.40 -6.75
C VAL A 60 -10.05 13.17 -6.97
N THR A 61 -11.08 12.94 -6.16
CA THR A 61 -12.36 13.65 -6.27
C THR A 61 -12.17 15.16 -6.10
N SER A 62 -11.37 15.58 -5.11
CA SER A 62 -11.09 17.01 -4.89
C SER A 62 -10.50 17.68 -6.11
N ALA A 63 -9.56 17.00 -6.75
CA ALA A 63 -8.85 17.59 -7.86
C ALA A 63 -9.65 17.51 -9.16
N VAL A 64 -10.50 16.49 -9.36
CA VAL A 64 -11.47 16.45 -10.46
C VAL A 64 -12.48 17.60 -10.34
N VAL A 65 -13.08 17.78 -9.16
CA VAL A 65 -14.07 18.85 -8.92
C VAL A 65 -13.42 20.24 -8.98
N GLY A 66 -12.17 20.37 -8.53
CA GLY A 66 -11.41 21.62 -8.53
C GLY A 66 -10.74 21.99 -9.86
N GLY A 67 -11.13 21.38 -10.99
CA GLY A 67 -10.54 21.70 -12.30
C GLY A 67 -9.04 21.37 -12.41
N GLY A 68 -8.58 20.43 -11.61
CA GLY A 68 -7.20 19.95 -11.53
C GLY A 68 -6.36 20.54 -10.39
N ILE A 69 -6.91 21.49 -9.63
CA ILE A 69 -6.26 22.02 -8.43
C ILE A 69 -7.09 21.57 -7.22
N PRO A 70 -6.61 20.61 -6.40
CA PRO A 70 -7.36 20.19 -5.23
C PRO A 70 -7.45 21.30 -4.19
N ALA A 71 -8.55 21.30 -3.43
CA ALA A 71 -8.69 22.20 -2.29
C ALA A 71 -7.71 21.80 -1.18
N LYS A 72 -6.95 22.77 -0.64
CA LYS A 72 -5.88 22.51 0.34
C LYS A 72 -6.34 21.65 1.53
N TRP A 73 -7.48 21.99 2.12
CA TRP A 73 -8.02 21.24 3.26
C TRP A 73 -8.39 19.79 2.92
N MET A 74 -8.84 19.53 1.70
CA MET A 74 -9.17 18.19 1.23
C MET A 74 -7.91 17.39 0.91
N THR A 75 -6.87 18.02 0.35
CA THR A 75 -5.54 17.42 0.20
C THR A 75 -4.97 17.00 1.55
N GLU A 76 -5.10 17.85 2.59
CA GLU A 76 -4.65 17.50 3.94
C GLU A 76 -5.47 16.38 4.57
N ALA A 77 -6.80 16.45 4.49
CA ALA A 77 -7.66 15.38 5.00
C ALA A 77 -7.36 14.03 4.32
N ALA A 78 -7.24 14.03 2.99
CA ALA A 78 -6.82 12.87 2.21
C ALA A 78 -5.44 12.35 2.64
N GLY A 79 -4.49 13.27 2.85
CA GLY A 79 -3.16 12.95 3.36
C GLY A 79 -3.19 12.28 4.73
N ALA A 80 -3.99 12.80 5.66
CA ALA A 80 -4.16 12.26 7.00
C ALA A 80 -4.78 10.86 6.98
N PHE A 81 -5.83 10.64 6.16
CA PHE A 81 -6.38 9.30 5.97
C PHE A 81 -5.32 8.33 5.44
N CYS A 82 -4.59 8.69 4.38
CA CYS A 82 -3.50 7.85 3.89
C CYS A 82 -2.49 7.53 4.99
N ASP A 83 -2.06 8.51 5.77
CA ASP A 83 -1.08 8.34 6.85
C ASP A 83 -1.59 7.41 7.97
N LEU A 84 -2.87 7.46 8.33
CA LEU A 84 -3.48 6.49 9.26
C LEU A 84 -3.36 5.06 8.73
N GLY A 85 -3.50 4.87 7.42
CA GLY A 85 -3.27 3.59 6.77
C GLY A 85 -1.83 3.12 6.89
N PHE A 86 -0.85 4.00 6.67
CA PHE A 86 0.57 3.67 6.82
C PHE A 86 0.97 3.39 8.27
N ILE A 87 0.41 4.14 9.23
CA ILE A 87 0.56 3.85 10.67
C ILE A 87 0.04 2.44 10.97
N ALA A 88 -1.12 2.07 10.41
CA ALA A 88 -1.67 0.72 10.57
C ALA A 88 -0.78 -0.35 9.92
N THR A 89 -0.19 -0.10 8.75
CA THR A 89 0.80 -0.99 8.10
C THR A 89 2.01 -1.23 9.01
N ILE A 90 2.58 -0.18 9.57
CA ILE A 90 3.75 -0.29 10.46
C ILE A 90 3.39 -1.02 11.73
N GLY A 91 2.24 -0.68 12.32
CA GLY A 91 1.72 -1.38 13.49
C GLY A 91 1.57 -2.88 13.21
N PHE A 92 1.07 -3.24 12.03
CA PHE A 92 0.96 -4.63 11.60
C PHE A 92 2.34 -5.30 11.51
N VAL A 93 3.30 -4.67 10.80
CA VAL A 93 4.65 -5.21 10.61
C VAL A 93 5.33 -5.47 11.94
N TRP A 94 5.32 -4.48 12.85
CA TRP A 94 5.88 -4.64 14.18
C TRP A 94 5.17 -5.74 14.97
N ARG A 95 3.83 -5.74 15.00
CA ARG A 95 3.06 -6.68 15.82
C ARG A 95 3.19 -8.14 15.37
N VAL A 96 3.35 -8.37 14.07
CA VAL A 96 3.35 -9.72 13.47
C VAL A 96 4.76 -10.27 13.31
N PHE A 97 5.73 -9.47 12.84
CA PHE A 97 7.07 -9.96 12.53
C PHE A 97 8.09 -9.68 13.62
N ARG A 98 7.91 -8.62 14.41
CA ARG A 98 8.97 -8.07 15.29
C ARG A 98 8.46 -7.70 16.69
N ARG A 99 7.48 -8.45 17.21
CA ARG A 99 6.78 -8.12 18.46
C ARG A 99 7.75 -7.88 19.63
N ASP A 100 8.75 -8.74 19.74
CA ASP A 100 9.65 -8.80 20.89
C ASP A 100 10.95 -8.01 20.66
N GLU A 101 11.11 -7.38 19.50
CA GLU A 101 12.33 -6.65 19.14
C GLU A 101 12.19 -5.15 19.45
N ILE A 102 12.98 -4.68 20.42
CA ILE A 102 12.91 -3.30 20.92
C ILE A 102 13.21 -2.28 19.82
N TRP A 103 14.17 -2.56 18.94
CA TRP A 103 14.52 -1.65 17.84
C TRP A 103 13.35 -1.47 16.87
N ALA A 104 12.58 -2.53 16.58
CA ALA A 104 11.43 -2.46 15.69
C ALA A 104 10.31 -1.65 16.32
N LYS A 105 10.07 -1.82 17.62
CA LYS A 105 9.13 -0.98 18.38
C LYS A 105 9.52 0.50 18.31
N ALA A 106 10.80 0.81 18.56
CA ALA A 106 11.30 2.18 18.50
C ALA A 106 11.14 2.78 17.09
N LEU A 107 11.52 2.02 16.05
CA LEU A 107 11.34 2.44 14.66
C LEU A 107 9.87 2.71 14.32
N SER A 108 8.94 1.85 14.74
CA SER A 108 7.51 2.03 14.52
C SER A 108 6.97 3.29 15.19
N VAL A 109 7.40 3.57 16.42
CA VAL A 109 7.03 4.80 17.15
C VAL A 109 7.56 6.03 16.41
N ILE A 110 8.84 6.03 16.00
CA ILE A 110 9.46 7.14 15.27
C ILE A 110 8.70 7.44 13.98
N ILE A 111 8.41 6.42 13.17
CA ILE A 111 7.70 6.63 11.90
C ILE A 111 6.26 7.09 12.15
N THR A 112 5.59 6.58 13.18
CA THR A 112 4.24 7.03 13.55
C THR A 112 4.23 8.49 13.98
N LEU A 113 5.19 8.91 14.81
CA LEU A 113 5.36 10.31 15.18
C LEU A 113 5.65 11.19 13.96
N ALA A 114 6.47 10.70 13.02
CA ALA A 114 6.72 11.41 11.76
C ALA A 114 5.43 11.62 10.95
N PHE A 115 4.55 10.61 10.85
CA PHE A 115 3.24 10.78 10.20
C PHE A 115 2.31 11.74 10.95
N VAL A 116 2.25 11.67 12.28
CA VAL A 116 1.45 12.58 13.11
C VAL A 116 1.94 14.03 12.98
N ALA A 117 3.23 14.24 12.75
CA ALA A 117 3.81 15.56 12.53
C ALA A 117 3.49 16.15 11.14
N MET A 118 3.19 15.33 10.13
CA MET A 118 3.04 15.78 8.74
C MET A 118 1.98 16.88 8.52
N PRO A 119 0.76 16.82 9.11
CA PRO A 119 -0.21 17.91 8.99
C PRO A 119 0.36 19.25 9.47
N PHE A 120 1.10 19.26 10.59
CA PHE A 120 1.73 20.47 11.13
C PHE A 120 2.84 20.99 10.22
N VAL A 121 3.68 20.08 9.69
CA VAL A 121 4.71 20.44 8.69
C VAL A 121 4.06 21.08 7.46
N ASN A 122 2.94 20.55 6.98
CA ASN A 122 2.25 21.10 5.82
C ASN A 122 1.70 22.51 6.05
N HIS A 123 1.44 22.92 7.30
CA HIS A 123 1.01 24.29 7.61
C HIS A 123 2.12 25.34 7.53
N ILE A 124 3.38 24.93 7.68
CA ILE A 124 4.53 25.85 7.73
C ILE A 124 5.39 25.83 6.46
N VAL A 125 5.16 24.87 5.56
CA VAL A 125 5.88 24.79 4.29
C VAL A 125 5.12 25.46 3.15
N PRO A 126 5.82 25.93 2.10
CA PRO A 126 5.16 26.49 0.91
C PRO A 126 4.25 25.48 0.20
N TRP A 127 3.17 26.00 -0.37
CA TRP A 127 2.24 25.26 -1.22
C TRP A 127 2.34 25.75 -2.65
N ASP A 128 2.43 24.82 -3.59
CA ASP A 128 2.41 25.11 -5.01
C ASP A 128 1.38 24.21 -5.70
N ASN A 129 0.54 24.80 -6.55
CA ASN A 129 -0.53 24.10 -7.27
C ASN A 129 -1.42 23.19 -6.39
N GLY A 130 -1.71 23.62 -5.15
CA GLY A 130 -2.55 22.85 -4.23
C GLY A 130 -1.84 21.66 -3.57
N VAL A 131 -0.50 21.59 -3.65
CA VAL A 131 0.34 20.53 -3.09
C VAL A 131 1.41 21.15 -2.16
N PRO A 132 1.63 20.61 -0.94
CA PRO A 132 2.69 21.09 -0.06
C PRO A 132 4.06 20.62 -0.56
N SER A 133 5.11 21.43 -0.39
CA SER A 133 6.49 21.04 -0.75
C SER A 133 6.99 19.83 0.05
N ALA A 134 6.43 19.61 1.25
CA ALA A 134 6.67 18.41 2.07
C ALA A 134 6.09 17.11 1.49
N LEU A 135 5.35 17.15 0.37
CA LEU A 135 4.82 15.95 -0.29
C LEU A 135 5.93 14.94 -0.60
N VAL A 136 7.12 15.39 -1.02
CA VAL A 136 8.25 14.50 -1.32
C VAL A 136 8.70 13.75 -0.07
N ALA A 137 8.90 14.47 1.04
CA ALA A 137 9.28 13.86 2.32
C ALA A 137 8.22 12.86 2.81
N ARG A 138 6.93 13.22 2.70
CA ARG A 138 5.80 12.33 3.01
C ARG A 138 5.78 11.10 2.12
N GLY A 139 6.05 11.26 0.83
CA GLY A 139 6.17 10.18 -0.15
C GLY A 139 7.30 9.21 0.18
N VAL A 140 8.48 9.72 0.54
CA VAL A 140 9.62 8.91 1.00
C VAL A 140 9.25 8.12 2.24
N LEU A 141 8.62 8.75 3.24
CA LEU A 141 8.20 8.09 4.47
C LEU A 141 7.25 6.91 4.18
N ARG A 142 6.24 7.13 3.32
CA ARG A 142 5.30 6.09 2.88
C ARG A 142 5.99 4.95 2.12
N THR A 143 6.94 5.27 1.26
CA THR A 143 7.75 4.26 0.55
C THR A 143 8.56 3.40 1.52
N ILE A 144 9.17 4.00 2.55
CA ILE A 144 9.91 3.26 3.59
C ILE A 144 8.99 2.26 4.30
N CYS A 145 7.73 2.62 4.57
CA CYS A 145 6.76 1.72 5.20
C CYS A 145 6.51 0.47 4.36
N TYR A 146 6.24 0.66 3.06
CA TYR A 146 6.02 -0.45 2.15
C TYR A 146 7.29 -1.27 1.91
N ALA A 147 8.46 -0.62 1.83
CA ALA A 147 9.73 -1.32 1.71
C ALA A 147 9.99 -2.21 2.94
N TRP A 148 9.76 -1.69 4.16
CA TRP A 148 9.92 -2.47 5.38
C TRP A 148 8.94 -3.64 5.44
N ALA A 149 7.66 -3.40 5.14
CA ALA A 149 6.66 -4.46 5.05
C ALA A 149 7.07 -5.53 4.02
N ALA A 150 7.51 -5.14 2.83
CA ALA A 150 7.97 -6.06 1.79
C ALA A 150 9.13 -6.93 2.26
N ILE A 151 10.16 -6.32 2.86
CA ILE A 151 11.36 -7.02 3.35
C ILE A 151 10.98 -8.08 4.39
N GLU A 152 10.19 -7.71 5.40
CA GLU A 152 9.80 -8.66 6.46
C GLU A 152 8.93 -9.79 5.91
N SER A 153 8.00 -9.48 5.02
CA SER A 153 7.14 -10.48 4.36
C SER A 153 7.94 -11.51 3.58
N LEU A 154 8.87 -11.04 2.75
CA LEU A 154 9.69 -11.91 1.90
C LEU A 154 10.70 -12.69 2.74
N HIS A 155 11.20 -12.11 3.82
CA HIS A 155 12.02 -12.82 4.79
C HIS A 155 11.23 -13.97 5.45
N TYR A 156 10.04 -13.68 5.96
CA TYR A 156 9.17 -14.69 6.58
C TYR A 156 8.68 -15.74 5.59
N ALA A 157 8.42 -15.37 4.33
CA ALA A 157 8.11 -16.32 3.26
C ALA A 157 9.22 -17.35 3.09
N ARG A 158 10.49 -16.91 3.08
CA ARG A 158 11.66 -17.82 3.00
C ARG A 158 11.75 -18.72 4.23
N LEU A 159 11.52 -18.20 5.43
CA LEU A 159 11.50 -18.99 6.65
C LEU A 159 10.38 -20.04 6.66
N MET A 160 9.17 -19.64 6.26
CA MET A 160 8.02 -20.56 6.19
C MET A 160 8.23 -21.64 5.14
N ARG A 161 8.80 -21.33 3.97
CA ARG A 161 9.16 -22.33 2.95
C ARG A 161 10.16 -23.35 3.48
N ARG A 162 11.11 -22.94 4.33
CA ARG A 162 12.01 -23.89 5.01
C ARG A 162 11.25 -24.78 5.98
N ARG A 163 10.31 -24.24 6.77
CA ARG A 163 9.47 -25.02 7.69
C ARG A 163 8.53 -26.00 6.98
N VAL A 164 8.01 -25.62 5.82
CA VAL A 164 7.18 -26.49 4.96
C VAL A 164 7.93 -27.76 4.58
N ARG A 165 9.22 -27.67 4.22
CA ARG A 165 10.05 -28.84 3.89
C ARG A 165 10.17 -29.87 5.02
N PHE A 166 9.98 -29.44 6.27
CA PHE A 166 10.02 -30.32 7.43
C PHE A 166 8.61 -30.67 7.94
N GLY A 167 7.55 -30.35 7.20
CA GLY A 167 6.17 -30.57 7.63
C GLY A 167 5.72 -29.70 8.82
N LEU A 168 6.46 -28.63 9.15
CA LEU A 168 6.20 -27.77 10.32
C LEU A 168 5.30 -26.57 10.03
N ALA A 169 4.94 -26.34 8.77
CA ALA A 169 4.12 -25.20 8.37
C ALA A 169 3.21 -25.55 7.20
N GLU A 170 2.04 -24.91 7.16
CA GLU A 170 1.13 -25.02 6.04
C GLU A 170 1.70 -24.26 4.82
N PRO A 171 1.78 -24.89 3.65
CA PRO A 171 2.41 -24.28 2.48
C PRO A 171 1.67 -23.05 1.92
N LEU A 172 0.34 -23.06 2.00
CA LEU A 172 -0.48 -21.93 1.54
C LEU A 172 -0.17 -20.66 2.35
N VAL A 173 0.18 -20.81 3.64
CA VAL A 173 0.60 -19.69 4.49
C VAL A 173 1.95 -19.14 4.04
N ALA A 174 2.90 -20.00 3.68
CA ALA A 174 4.20 -19.59 3.15
C ALA A 174 4.06 -18.78 1.84
N ASP A 175 3.15 -19.20 0.96
CA ASP A 175 2.93 -18.48 -0.30
C ASP A 175 2.19 -17.16 -0.10
N ARG A 176 1.23 -17.09 0.83
CA ARG A 176 0.58 -15.82 1.22
C ARG A 176 1.58 -14.76 1.68
N PHE A 177 2.60 -15.12 2.46
CA PHE A 177 3.66 -14.16 2.81
C PHE A 177 4.45 -13.67 1.59
N SER A 178 4.68 -14.54 0.60
CA SER A 178 5.37 -14.18 -0.64
C SER A 178 4.54 -13.20 -1.48
N LEU A 179 3.25 -13.49 -1.65
CA LEU A 179 2.31 -12.62 -2.34
C LEU A 179 2.20 -11.26 -1.63
N TRP A 180 2.06 -11.26 -0.31
CA TRP A 180 1.97 -10.04 0.47
C TRP A 180 3.23 -9.18 0.33
N GLY A 181 4.42 -9.80 0.36
CA GLY A 181 5.69 -9.12 0.12
C GLY A 181 5.79 -8.54 -1.29
N LEU A 182 5.42 -9.30 -2.32
CA LEU A 182 5.40 -8.84 -3.71
C LEU A 182 4.45 -7.65 -3.91
N ALA A 183 3.26 -7.69 -3.30
CA ALA A 183 2.32 -6.58 -3.33
C ALA A 183 2.95 -5.30 -2.78
N HIS A 184 3.66 -5.39 -1.65
CA HIS A 184 4.30 -4.25 -1.01
C HIS A 184 5.48 -3.71 -1.82
N VAL A 185 6.22 -4.56 -2.54
CA VAL A 185 7.21 -4.11 -3.53
C VAL A 185 6.53 -3.29 -4.62
N CYS A 186 5.43 -3.79 -5.20
CA CYS A 186 4.68 -3.06 -6.22
C CYS A 186 4.12 -1.73 -5.68
N LEU A 187 3.60 -1.69 -4.46
CA LEU A 187 3.10 -0.46 -3.85
C LEU A 187 4.22 0.56 -3.55
N ALA A 188 5.41 0.11 -3.15
CA ALA A 188 6.58 0.98 -2.99
C ALA A 188 7.00 1.59 -4.34
N LEU A 189 7.06 0.78 -5.40
CA LEU A 189 7.35 1.25 -6.76
C LEU A 189 6.28 2.21 -7.29
N MET A 190 5.01 1.92 -7.04
CA MET A 190 3.89 2.82 -7.34
C MET A 190 4.14 4.19 -6.72
N LEU A 191 4.41 4.26 -5.41
CA LEU A 191 4.62 5.54 -4.73
C LEU A 191 5.84 6.28 -5.27
N LEU A 192 6.97 5.60 -5.47
CA LEU A 192 8.18 6.21 -6.02
C LEU A 192 7.91 6.84 -7.39
N LEU A 193 7.23 6.12 -8.28
CA LEU A 193 6.95 6.58 -9.64
C LEU A 193 5.90 7.69 -9.69
N VAL A 194 4.85 7.62 -8.85
CA VAL A 194 3.87 8.70 -8.74
C VAL A 194 4.52 9.97 -8.19
N MET A 195 5.36 9.87 -7.14
CA MET A 195 6.05 11.02 -6.59
C MET A 195 7.08 11.62 -7.55
N ALA A 196 7.83 10.78 -8.26
CA ALA A 196 8.71 11.22 -9.34
C ALA A 196 7.92 11.93 -10.44
N GLY A 197 6.77 11.37 -10.85
CA GLY A 197 5.88 11.98 -11.83
C GLY A 197 5.37 13.36 -11.41
N VAL A 198 4.92 13.50 -10.16
CA VAL A 198 4.51 14.81 -9.61
C VAL A 198 5.68 15.79 -9.60
N ARG A 199 6.87 15.38 -9.14
CA ARG A 199 8.04 16.27 -9.07
C ARG A 199 8.51 16.74 -10.45
N LEU A 200 8.55 15.81 -11.41
CA LEU A 200 8.88 16.09 -12.81
C LEU A 200 7.84 16.99 -13.46
N HIS A 201 6.57 16.84 -13.10
CA HIS A 201 5.54 17.73 -13.60
C HIS A 201 5.76 19.18 -13.15
N LEU A 202 6.05 19.37 -11.85
CA LEU A 202 6.33 20.70 -11.29
C LEU A 202 7.57 21.34 -11.92
N SER A 203 8.52 20.56 -12.44
CA SER A 203 9.67 21.08 -13.19
C SER A 203 9.40 21.25 -14.70
N GLY A 204 8.19 20.97 -15.18
CA GLY A 204 7.86 21.07 -16.60
C GLY A 204 8.48 19.98 -17.49
N ALA A 205 8.89 18.84 -16.92
CA ALA A 205 9.53 17.78 -17.69
C ALA A 205 8.51 16.90 -18.43
N ASP A 206 8.78 16.60 -19.71
CA ASP A 206 7.87 15.84 -20.58
C ASP A 206 7.59 14.41 -20.08
N PHE A 207 8.53 13.81 -19.34
CA PHE A 207 8.43 12.42 -18.86
C PHE A 207 7.52 12.23 -17.62
N ALA A 208 7.02 13.34 -17.04
CA ALA A 208 6.19 13.30 -15.83
C ALA A 208 4.96 12.38 -15.96
N ARG A 209 4.36 12.37 -17.16
CA ARG A 209 3.17 11.57 -17.46
C ARG A 209 3.49 10.07 -17.45
N GLN A 210 4.59 9.67 -18.06
CA GLN A 210 5.02 8.28 -18.18
C GLN A 210 5.33 7.71 -16.80
N CYS A 211 6.04 8.47 -15.95
CA CYS A 211 6.26 8.10 -14.54
C CYS A 211 4.95 7.86 -13.80
N THR A 212 4.00 8.79 -13.92
CA THR A 212 2.71 8.70 -13.23
C THR A 212 1.90 7.48 -13.69
N LEU A 213 1.83 7.23 -15.01
CA LEU A 213 1.14 6.07 -15.58
C LEU A 213 1.79 4.75 -15.16
N ALA A 214 3.13 4.69 -15.15
CA ALA A 214 3.87 3.52 -14.67
C ALA A 214 3.57 3.27 -13.19
N GLY A 215 3.48 4.32 -12.37
CA GLY A 215 3.05 4.22 -10.98
C GLY A 215 1.68 3.57 -10.84
N PHE A 216 0.67 4.06 -11.58
CA PHE A 216 -0.67 3.47 -11.56
C PHE A 216 -0.70 2.00 -11.99
N PHE A 217 0.10 1.64 -13.00
CA PHE A 217 0.23 0.24 -13.41
C PHE A 217 0.70 -0.65 -12.24
N PHE A 218 1.72 -0.24 -11.49
CA PHE A 218 2.17 -0.99 -10.32
C PHE A 218 1.11 -1.08 -9.21
N GLY A 219 0.28 -0.05 -9.05
CA GLY A 219 -0.86 -0.10 -8.12
C GLY A 219 -1.89 -1.19 -8.49
N VAL A 220 -2.23 -1.30 -9.77
CA VAL A 220 -3.10 -2.37 -10.28
C VAL A 220 -2.46 -3.73 -10.10
N VAL A 221 -1.17 -3.88 -10.46
CA VAL A 221 -0.42 -5.12 -10.30
C VAL A 221 -0.36 -5.55 -8.84
N ALA A 222 -0.21 -4.62 -7.88
CA ALA A 222 -0.21 -4.93 -6.45
C ALA A 222 -1.56 -5.51 -5.95
N GLY A 223 -2.67 -5.13 -6.60
CA GLY A 223 -4.00 -5.63 -6.26
C GLY A 223 -4.16 -7.14 -6.48
N ILE A 224 -3.46 -7.71 -7.47
CA ILE A 224 -3.51 -9.14 -7.81
C ILE A 224 -3.00 -10.02 -6.64
N PRO A 225 -1.74 -9.90 -6.17
CA PRO A 225 -1.23 -10.71 -5.08
C PRO A 225 -1.96 -10.43 -3.75
N LEU A 226 -2.41 -9.21 -3.49
CA LEU A 226 -3.26 -8.92 -2.32
C LEU A 226 -4.58 -9.70 -2.40
N THR A 227 -5.26 -9.66 -3.54
CA THR A 227 -6.53 -10.38 -3.72
C THR A 227 -6.31 -11.89 -3.59
N LEU A 228 -5.27 -12.44 -4.23
CA LEU A 228 -4.93 -13.87 -4.10
C LEU A 228 -4.59 -14.29 -2.66
N SER A 229 -4.00 -13.39 -1.87
CA SER A 229 -3.67 -13.67 -0.47
C SER A 229 -4.90 -13.89 0.40
N PHE A 230 -6.00 -13.17 0.15
CA PHE A 230 -7.22 -13.20 0.98
C PHE A 230 -8.41 -13.94 0.33
N PHE A 231 -8.40 -14.08 -0.99
CA PHE A 231 -9.40 -14.78 -1.79
C PHE A 231 -8.73 -15.75 -2.77
N PRO A 232 -7.96 -16.74 -2.27
CA PRO A 232 -7.30 -17.70 -3.14
C PRO A 232 -8.37 -18.52 -3.90
N PRO A 233 -8.40 -18.51 -5.25
CA PRO A 233 -9.29 -19.37 -6.01
C PRO A 233 -8.88 -20.85 -5.83
N LYS A 234 -9.85 -21.78 -5.93
CA LYS A 234 -9.59 -23.22 -5.77
C LYS A 234 -8.47 -23.74 -6.70
N THR A 235 -8.40 -23.20 -7.90
CA THR A 235 -7.35 -23.51 -8.89
C THR A 235 -5.95 -23.13 -8.40
N TYR A 236 -5.82 -21.99 -7.73
CA TYR A 236 -4.56 -21.54 -7.14
C TYR A 236 -4.18 -22.40 -5.93
N VAL A 237 -5.13 -22.76 -5.07
CA VAL A 237 -4.88 -23.68 -3.95
C VAL A 237 -4.37 -25.03 -4.47
N TYR A 238 -5.07 -25.61 -5.46
CA TYR A 238 -4.66 -26.87 -6.10
C TYR A 238 -3.28 -26.77 -6.76
N TYR A 239 -2.99 -25.66 -7.44
CA TYR A 239 -1.69 -25.42 -8.04
C TYR A 239 -0.56 -25.44 -7.00
N ILE A 240 -0.75 -24.76 -5.87
CA ILE A 240 0.21 -24.73 -4.77
C ILE A 240 0.39 -26.13 -4.18
N GLU A 241 -0.70 -26.82 -3.82
CA GLU A 241 -0.67 -28.19 -3.29
C GLU A 241 0.05 -29.16 -4.23
N ARG A 242 -0.24 -29.11 -5.54
CA ARG A 242 0.42 -29.96 -6.54
C ARG A 242 1.91 -29.68 -6.65
N ARG A 243 2.31 -28.41 -6.64
CA ARG A 243 3.73 -28.02 -6.69
C ARG A 243 4.50 -28.59 -5.50
N LEU A 244 3.90 -28.61 -4.32
CA LEU A 244 4.56 -29.07 -3.11
C LEU A 244 4.71 -30.57 -3.05
N ARG A 245 3.68 -31.32 -3.47
CA ARG A 245 3.81 -32.78 -3.65
C ARG A 245 4.94 -33.14 -4.61
N ALA A 246 5.20 -32.29 -5.61
CA ALA A 246 6.34 -32.47 -6.50
C ALA A 246 7.68 -32.11 -5.83
N GLU A 247 7.73 -31.10 -4.95
CA GLU A 247 8.92 -30.77 -4.16
C GLU A 247 9.23 -31.82 -3.07
N GLU A 248 8.23 -32.54 -2.57
CA GLU A 248 8.39 -33.65 -1.60
C GLU A 248 8.85 -34.97 -2.25
N ALA A 249 8.66 -35.12 -3.56
CA ALA A 249 9.04 -36.32 -4.30
C ALA A 249 10.51 -36.32 -4.79
N VAL A 250 11.24 -35.22 -4.59
CA VAL A 250 12.65 -35.01 -5.00
C VAL A 250 13.55 -35.09 -3.77
#